data_AF-A0AA39U0Z7-F1
#
_entry.id   AF-A0AA39U0Z7-F1
#
_cell.length_a   1.000
_cell.length_b   1.000
_cell.length_c   1.000
_cell.angle_alpha   90.00
_cell.angle_beta   90.00
_cell.angle_gamma   90.00
#
_symmetry.space_group_name_H-M   'P 1'
#
loop_
_entity.id
_entity.type
_entity.pdbx_description
1 polymer ?
#
loop_
_entity_poly.entity_id
_entity_poly.type
_entity_poly.pdbx_seq_one_letter_code
_entity_poly.pdbx_strand_id
1 'polypeptide(L)'
;MYAKQDASGHPLVTFEEVPIRILGENSERNQGGPRPELNFPQDARWPQIKPRPAVANGLTIRGPHFSNFPATRGNSQGQTVWYTSELPEDIALPPVINPAPPIGAVYIHRNTLSADVQIWCFDQNSVWKIMPSNNSSRFSHPNPNNSDRFFCLTKEGRRSWVIAATLQKYQTEAEKKRVAGIIVNNQDE
;
A
#
# COMPACT_ATOMS: atom_id res chain seq x y z
N MET A 1 11.24 23.05 -26.61
CA MET A 1 11.91 23.47 -25.34
C MET A 1 13.22 22.71 -25.27
N TYR A 2 14.36 23.40 -25.30
CA TYR A 2 15.68 22.77 -25.25
C TYR A 2 16.18 22.76 -23.79
N ALA A 3 16.49 21.57 -23.26
CA ALA A 3 17.11 21.43 -21.94
C ALA A 3 18.61 21.73 -22.04
N LYS A 4 19.12 22.63 -21.19
CA LYS A 4 20.57 22.87 -21.07
C LYS A 4 21.21 21.73 -20.28
N GLN A 5 22.27 21.16 -20.82
CA GLN A 5 23.14 20.17 -20.15
C GLN A 5 24.47 20.83 -19.80
N ASP A 6 25.14 20.36 -18.75
CA ASP A 6 26.51 20.77 -18.44
C ASP A 6 27.55 20.03 -19.32
N ALA A 7 28.82 20.40 -19.17
CA ALA A 7 29.94 19.81 -19.93
C ALA A 7 30.16 18.30 -19.67
N SER A 8 29.45 17.70 -18.71
CA SER A 8 29.48 16.28 -18.41
C SER A 8 28.22 15.52 -18.88
N GLY A 9 27.28 16.20 -19.54
CA GLY A 9 26.06 15.58 -20.09
C GLY A 9 24.99 15.29 -19.03
N HIS A 10 25.15 15.78 -17.81
CA HIS A 10 24.14 15.64 -16.77
C HIS A 10 23.07 16.75 -16.90
N PRO A 11 21.78 16.41 -16.72
CA PRO A 11 20.72 17.41 -16.72
C PRO A 11 20.84 18.30 -15.48
N LEU A 12 21.02 19.61 -15.71
CA LEU A 12 21.09 20.61 -14.65
C LEU A 12 19.68 20.83 -14.08
N VAL A 13 19.35 20.18 -12.96
CA VAL A 13 18.11 20.44 -12.22
C VAL A 13 18.39 21.55 -11.21
N THR A 14 18.07 22.79 -11.59
CA THR A 14 18.05 23.92 -10.64
C THR A 14 16.71 23.92 -9.92
N PHE A 15 16.72 23.68 -8.61
CA PHE A 15 15.56 23.93 -7.76
C PHE A 15 15.45 25.45 -7.56
N GLU A 16 14.65 26.11 -8.39
CA GLU A 16 14.13 27.43 -8.02
C GLU A 16 13.09 27.21 -6.92
N GLU A 17 13.45 27.57 -5.69
CA GLU A 17 12.49 27.77 -4.61
C GLU A 17 11.51 28.87 -5.03
N VAL A 18 10.26 28.49 -5.27
CA VAL A 18 9.18 29.45 -5.49
C VAL A 18 8.75 29.98 -4.11
N PRO A 19 8.97 31.25 -3.76
CA PRO A 19 8.45 31.80 -2.53
C PRO A 19 6.91 31.83 -2.59
N ILE A 20 6.28 31.20 -1.59
CA ILE A 20 4.83 31.23 -1.39
C ILE A 20 4.43 32.70 -1.19
N ARG A 21 3.84 33.31 -2.22
CA ARG A 21 3.19 34.62 -2.10
C ARG A 21 1.91 34.43 -1.27
N ILE A 22 1.95 34.93 -0.04
CA ILE A 22 0.76 35.18 0.76
C ILE A 22 -0.03 36.29 0.04
N LEU A 23 -1.12 35.90 -0.61
CA LEU A 23 -2.11 36.85 -1.13
C LEU A 23 -2.99 37.29 0.03
N GLY A 24 -2.70 38.48 0.54
CA GLY A 24 -3.65 39.28 1.29
C GLY A 24 -4.70 39.91 0.38
N GLU A 25 -5.82 40.25 1.03
CA GLU A 25 -6.87 41.17 0.59
C GLU A 25 -7.88 40.66 -0.46
N ASN A 26 -9.02 40.20 0.05
CA ASN A 26 -10.31 40.70 -0.42
C ASN A 26 -11.16 41.05 0.81
N SER A 27 -11.32 42.35 0.99
CA SER A 27 -12.20 43.00 1.94
C SER A 27 -13.61 43.04 1.35
N GLU A 28 -14.50 42.16 1.80
CA GLU A 28 -15.94 42.39 1.64
C GLU A 28 -16.67 42.26 2.97
N ARG A 29 -17.27 43.38 3.34
CA ARG A 29 -18.21 43.57 4.44
C ARG A 29 -19.34 42.56 4.31
N ASN A 30 -19.54 41.75 5.34
CA ASN A 30 -20.88 41.24 5.66
C ASN A 30 -21.13 41.36 7.15
N GLN A 31 -22.33 41.83 7.44
CA GLN A 31 -22.78 42.42 8.68
C GLN A 31 -22.82 41.36 9.79
N GLY A 32 -22.41 41.77 10.99
CA GLY A 32 -22.36 40.92 12.17
C GLY A 32 -23.75 40.49 12.64
N GLY A 33 -24.04 39.19 12.51
CA GLY A 33 -24.88 38.49 13.46
C GLY A 33 -24.05 38.10 14.69
N PRO A 34 -24.65 38.00 15.89
CA PRO A 34 -23.95 37.54 17.07
C PRO A 34 -23.41 36.13 16.83
N ARG A 35 -22.08 36.03 16.75
CA ARG A 35 -21.37 34.75 16.66
C ARG A 35 -21.61 34.02 17.97
N PRO A 36 -22.17 32.80 17.99
CA PRO A 36 -22.22 32.02 19.21
C PRO A 36 -20.80 31.87 19.73
N GLU A 37 -20.55 32.32 20.95
CA GLU A 37 -19.33 32.01 21.68
C GLU A 37 -19.26 30.49 21.82
N LEU A 38 -18.49 29.86 20.94
CA LEU A 38 -17.99 28.52 21.17
C LEU A 38 -17.04 28.62 22.36
N ASN A 39 -17.59 28.38 23.55
CA ASN A 39 -16.84 28.08 24.76
C ASN A 39 -16.04 26.80 24.50
N PHE A 40 -14.87 26.94 23.88
CA PHE A 40 -13.86 25.90 23.88
C PHE A 40 -13.36 25.80 25.31
N PRO A 41 -13.50 24.64 25.99
CA PRO A 41 -12.92 24.45 27.30
C PRO A 41 -11.41 24.70 27.17
N GLN A 42 -10.89 25.73 27.84
CA GLN A 42 -9.44 26.00 27.86
C GLN A 42 -8.66 24.85 28.51
N ASP A 43 -9.37 23.95 29.20
CA ASP A 43 -8.85 22.73 29.83
C ASP A 43 -9.01 21.46 28.98
N ALA A 44 -9.47 21.58 27.72
CA ALA A 44 -9.45 20.47 26.78
C ALA A 44 -8.00 20.25 26.33
N ARG A 45 -7.20 19.67 27.22
CA ARG A 45 -5.90 19.08 26.91
C ARG A 45 -6.16 18.06 25.83
N TRP A 46 -5.92 18.43 24.56
CA TRP A 46 -5.92 17.49 23.44
C TRP A 46 -5.20 16.23 23.92
N PRO A 47 -5.77 15.03 23.76
CA PRO A 47 -5.07 13.82 24.13
C PRO A 47 -3.75 13.87 23.38
N GLN A 48 -2.66 14.12 24.12
CA GLN A 48 -1.33 14.10 23.56
C GLN A 48 -1.19 12.71 22.98
N ILE A 49 -1.25 12.62 21.64
CA ILE A 49 -0.95 11.40 20.93
C ILE A 49 0.49 11.11 21.33
N LYS A 50 0.67 10.20 22.29
CA LYS A 50 2.00 9.79 22.73
C LYS A 50 2.67 9.28 21.45
N PRO A 51 3.78 9.89 20.99
CA PRO A 51 4.51 9.34 19.88
C PRO A 51 4.87 7.89 20.26
N ARG A 52 4.28 6.92 19.56
CA ARG A 52 4.52 5.50 19.81
C ARG A 52 6.04 5.29 19.64
N PRO A 53 6.73 4.67 20.62
CA PRO A 53 8.17 4.51 20.55
C PRO A 53 8.55 3.75 19.28
N ALA A 54 9.61 4.25 18.63
CA ALA A 54 10.20 3.64 17.47
C ALA A 54 10.68 2.23 17.81
N VAL A 55 10.33 1.29 16.92
CA VAL A 55 10.75 -0.11 16.87
C VAL A 55 10.31 -0.96 18.07
N ALA A 56 9.29 -1.80 17.85
CA ALA A 56 8.97 -2.90 18.76
C ALA A 56 10.22 -3.79 18.90
N ASN A 57 10.85 -3.78 20.08
CA ASN A 57 11.92 -4.70 20.42
C ASN A 57 11.41 -6.13 20.18
N GLY A 58 11.96 -6.82 19.17
CA GLY A 58 11.56 -8.18 18.81
C GLY A 58 10.90 -8.35 17.43
N LEU A 59 10.70 -7.28 16.65
CA LEU A 59 10.23 -7.41 15.26
C LEU A 59 11.27 -8.17 14.40
N THR A 60 11.02 -9.44 14.14
CA THR A 60 11.86 -10.25 13.25
C THR A 60 11.27 -10.25 11.85
N ILE A 61 12.02 -9.71 10.89
CA ILE A 61 11.67 -9.75 9.47
C ILE A 61 12.22 -11.03 8.87
N ARG A 62 11.40 -11.76 8.10
CA ARG A 62 11.80 -12.92 7.29
C ARG A 62 11.76 -12.55 5.81
N GLY A 63 12.76 -13.01 5.06
CA GLY A 63 12.92 -12.73 3.63
C GLY A 63 14.30 -12.16 3.29
N PRO A 64 14.51 -11.71 2.04
CA PRO A 64 13.53 -11.68 0.96
C PRO A 64 13.16 -13.07 0.46
N HIS A 65 11.89 -13.24 0.10
CA HIS A 65 11.38 -14.40 -0.60
C HIS A 65 11.03 -14.03 -2.04
N PHE A 66 11.05 -15.02 -2.93
CA PHE A 66 10.96 -14.81 -4.36
C PHE A 66 10.02 -15.80 -5.03
N SER A 67 9.26 -15.32 -6.01
CA SER A 67 8.44 -16.15 -6.90
C SER A 67 8.44 -15.51 -8.28
N ASN A 68 8.78 -16.29 -9.30
CA ASN A 68 8.76 -15.81 -10.67
C ASN A 68 7.32 -15.78 -11.19
N PHE A 69 6.98 -14.76 -11.96
CA PHE A 69 5.75 -14.72 -12.73
C PHE A 69 6.08 -14.70 -14.24
N PRO A 70 5.33 -15.44 -15.07
CA PRO A 70 5.66 -15.60 -16.49
C PRO A 70 5.46 -14.29 -17.25
N ALA A 71 6.22 -14.09 -18.34
CA ALA A 71 6.00 -12.99 -19.28
C ALA A 71 4.57 -13.03 -19.86
N THR A 72 4.05 -11.87 -20.25
CA THR A 72 2.77 -11.72 -20.94
C THR A 72 3.01 -11.05 -22.29
N ARG A 73 1.97 -10.94 -23.13
CA ARG A 73 2.08 -10.36 -24.47
C ARG A 73 2.59 -8.90 -24.48
N GLY A 74 2.39 -8.17 -23.38
CA GLY A 74 2.83 -6.78 -23.22
C GLY A 74 3.97 -6.57 -22.23
N ASN A 75 4.20 -7.52 -21.30
CA ASN A 75 5.09 -7.29 -20.16
C ASN A 75 6.10 -8.42 -20.01
N SER A 76 7.33 -8.04 -19.62
CA SER A 76 8.41 -9.00 -19.43
C SER A 76 8.10 -9.98 -18.29
N GLN A 77 8.86 -11.07 -18.25
CA GLN A 77 8.96 -11.88 -17.04
C GLN A 77 9.43 -10.99 -15.89
N GLY A 78 8.99 -11.30 -14.68
CA GLY A 78 9.45 -10.61 -13.49
C GLY A 78 9.34 -11.50 -12.26
N GLN A 79 9.57 -10.87 -11.12
CA GLN A 79 9.66 -11.55 -9.84
C GLN A 79 8.81 -10.83 -8.79
N THR A 80 7.99 -11.58 -8.08
CA THR A 80 7.39 -11.14 -6.82
C THR A 80 8.43 -11.29 -5.73
N VAL A 81 8.77 -10.18 -5.08
CA VAL A 81 9.62 -10.15 -3.89
C VAL A 81 8.73 -9.88 -2.68
N TRP A 82 8.90 -10.62 -1.59
CA TRP A 82 8.18 -10.32 -0.36
C TRP A 82 8.95 -10.58 0.92
N TYR A 83 8.50 -9.92 1.98
CA TYR A 83 8.98 -10.01 3.34
C TYR A 83 7.82 -10.31 4.26
N THR A 84 8.09 -11.00 5.37
CA THR A 84 7.09 -11.27 6.39
C THR A 84 7.57 -10.90 7.78
N SER A 85 6.65 -10.55 8.67
CA SER A 85 6.95 -10.45 10.09
C SER A 85 5.74 -10.85 10.92
N GLU A 86 5.99 -11.21 12.18
CA GLU A 86 4.95 -11.60 13.13
C GLU A 86 5.20 -10.90 14.47
N LEU A 87 4.16 -10.30 15.04
CA LEU A 87 4.14 -9.70 16.39
C LEU A 87 2.72 -9.82 16.98
N PRO A 88 2.55 -9.73 18.30
CA PRO A 88 1.22 -9.73 18.93
C PRO A 88 0.47 -8.39 18.80
N GLU A 89 0.94 -7.47 17.95
CA GLU A 89 0.35 -6.14 17.75
C GLU A 89 0.53 -5.67 16.31
N ASP A 90 -0.33 -4.78 15.85
CA ASP A 90 -0.21 -4.15 14.54
C ASP A 90 0.95 -3.15 14.49
N ILE A 91 1.56 -3.06 13.31
CA ILE A 91 2.60 -2.08 13.01
C ILE A 91 2.05 -0.94 12.15
N ALA A 92 2.53 0.27 12.37
CA ALA A 92 2.10 1.44 11.61
C ALA A 92 2.74 1.50 10.22
N LEU A 93 4.00 1.06 10.12
CA LEU A 93 4.80 1.08 8.90
C LEU A 93 5.77 -0.10 8.93
N PRO A 94 6.11 -0.69 7.76
CA PRO A 94 7.21 -1.63 7.68
C PRO A 94 8.53 -1.00 8.15
N PRO A 95 9.41 -1.77 8.82
CA PRO A 95 10.74 -1.33 9.16
C PRO A 95 11.57 -1.02 7.91
N VAL A 96 12.64 -0.23 8.07
CA VAL A 96 13.59 0.05 6.99
C VAL A 96 14.30 -1.24 6.60
N ILE A 97 14.25 -1.60 5.32
CA ILE A 97 14.92 -2.77 4.76
C ILE A 97 16.12 -2.29 3.95
N ASN A 98 17.31 -2.84 4.26
CA ASN A 98 18.56 -2.54 3.58
C ASN A 98 19.14 -3.82 2.95
N PRO A 99 19.42 -3.85 1.63
CA PRO A 99 19.21 -2.77 0.66
C PRO A 99 17.73 -2.46 0.42
N ALA A 100 17.45 -1.28 -0.14
CA ALA A 100 16.09 -0.85 -0.46
C ALA A 100 15.39 -1.90 -1.35
N PRO A 101 14.12 -2.28 -1.05
CA PRO A 101 13.40 -3.27 -1.85
C PRO A 101 13.14 -2.80 -3.29
N PRO A 102 12.97 -3.73 -4.24
CA PRO A 102 12.54 -3.36 -5.59
C PRO A 102 11.09 -2.87 -5.61
N ILE A 103 10.74 -2.07 -6.62
CA ILE A 103 9.36 -1.62 -6.86
C ILE A 103 8.44 -2.83 -7.02
N GLY A 104 7.32 -2.84 -6.30
CA GLY A 104 6.39 -3.96 -6.27
C GLY A 104 6.76 -5.07 -5.28
N ALA A 105 7.79 -4.87 -4.45
CA ALA A 105 8.02 -5.70 -3.29
C ALA A 105 6.85 -5.57 -2.30
N VAL A 106 6.51 -6.67 -1.63
CA VAL A 106 5.39 -6.74 -0.71
C VAL A 106 5.87 -7.05 0.70
N TYR A 107 5.39 -6.30 1.69
CA TYR A 107 5.62 -6.59 3.09
C TYR A 107 4.32 -7.11 3.71
N ILE A 108 4.38 -8.23 4.42
CA ILE A 108 3.21 -8.86 5.03
C ILE A 108 3.46 -8.99 6.53
N HIS A 109 2.67 -8.26 7.31
CA HIS A 109 2.68 -8.39 8.76
C HIS A 109 1.50 -9.24 9.21
N ARG A 110 1.76 -10.18 10.12
CA ARG A 110 0.69 -10.92 10.82
C ARG A 110 0.69 -10.52 12.29
N ASN A 111 -0.46 -10.00 12.73
CA ASN A 111 -0.75 -9.82 14.14
C ASN A 111 -1.15 -11.18 14.73
N THR A 112 -0.34 -11.73 15.64
CA THR A 112 -0.57 -13.06 16.21
C THR A 112 -1.67 -13.07 17.27
N LEU A 113 -2.03 -11.91 17.83
CA LEU A 113 -3.07 -11.77 18.84
C LEU A 113 -4.46 -11.65 18.19
N SER A 114 -4.61 -10.82 17.16
CA SER A 114 -5.89 -10.64 16.45
C SER A 114 -6.08 -11.59 15.26
N ALA A 115 -5.01 -12.25 14.83
CA ALA A 115 -4.91 -13.01 13.59
C ALA A 115 -5.08 -12.16 12.30
N ASP A 116 -5.05 -10.83 12.41
CA ASP A 116 -5.14 -9.94 11.27
C ASP A 116 -3.85 -9.89 10.44
N VAL A 117 -4.00 -9.52 9.17
CA VAL A 117 -2.89 -9.36 8.23
C VAL A 117 -2.89 -7.96 7.66
N GLN A 118 -1.76 -7.27 7.80
CA GLN A 118 -1.50 -5.98 7.16
C GLN A 118 -0.53 -6.19 6.00
N ILE A 119 -0.81 -5.57 4.85
CA ILE A 119 -0.02 -5.74 3.63
C ILE A 119 0.42 -4.35 3.17
N TRP A 120 1.70 -4.21 2.82
CA TRP A 120 2.22 -3.01 2.18
C TRP A 120 2.90 -3.36 0.86
N CYS A 121 2.84 -2.43 -0.09
CA CYS A 121 3.52 -2.52 -1.38
C CYS A 121 4.53 -1.38 -1.49
N PHE A 122 5.76 -1.69 -1.91
CA PHE A 122 6.81 -0.70 -2.14
C PHE A 122 6.61 -0.05 -3.51
N ASP A 123 6.37 1.26 -3.53
CA ASP A 123 6.00 1.99 -4.73
C ASP A 123 7.18 2.62 -5.47
N GLN A 124 6.89 3.27 -6.60
CA GLN A 124 7.88 3.96 -7.44
C GLN A 124 8.56 5.17 -6.76
N ASN A 125 7.97 5.70 -5.68
CA ASN A 125 8.52 6.80 -4.91
C ASN A 125 9.42 6.31 -3.77
N SER A 126 9.73 5.01 -3.73
CA SER A 126 10.46 4.36 -2.64
C SER A 126 9.75 4.46 -1.28
N VAL A 127 8.41 4.41 -1.29
CA VAL A 127 7.58 4.47 -0.09
C VAL A 127 6.70 3.23 0.03
N TRP A 128 6.55 2.73 1.26
CA TRP A 128 5.57 1.69 1.58
C TRP A 128 4.15 2.25 1.60
N LYS A 129 3.27 1.69 0.77
CA LYS A 129 1.83 2.01 0.77
C LYS A 129 1.05 0.85 1.38
N ILE A 130 0.19 1.16 2.33
CA ILE A 130 -0.72 0.17 2.91
C ILE A 130 -1.74 -0.26 1.85
N MET A 131 -1.90 -1.57 1.72
CA MET A 131 -2.83 -2.18 0.79
C MET A 131 -4.06 -2.65 1.57
N PRO A 132 -5.27 -2.50 1.02
CA PRO A 132 -6.46 -2.97 1.72
C PRO A 132 -6.41 -4.51 1.79
N SER A 133 -6.59 -5.05 3.00
CA SER A 133 -6.48 -6.48 3.28
C SER A 133 -7.74 -7.29 2.93
N ASN A 134 -8.82 -6.62 2.50
CA ASN A 134 -10.04 -7.33 2.17
C ASN A 134 -9.83 -8.24 0.93
N ASN A 135 -10.46 -9.42 0.93
CA ASN A 135 -10.32 -10.43 -0.12
C ASN A 135 -10.71 -9.95 -1.54
N SER A 136 -11.31 -8.77 -1.64
CA SER A 136 -11.75 -8.13 -2.88
C SER A 136 -10.78 -7.06 -3.39
N SER A 137 -9.82 -6.62 -2.57
CA SER A 137 -8.90 -5.52 -2.86
C SER A 137 -7.69 -6.03 -3.64
N ARG A 138 -7.95 -6.30 -4.91
CA ARG A 138 -6.90 -6.51 -5.89
C ARG A 138 -6.25 -5.17 -6.15
N PHE A 139 -4.94 -5.09 -5.97
CA PHE A 139 -4.18 -3.90 -6.31
C PHE A 139 -3.22 -4.18 -7.45
N SER A 140 -3.14 -3.22 -8.36
CA SER A 140 -2.24 -3.28 -9.52
C SER A 140 -0.78 -3.10 -9.10
N HIS A 141 0.12 -3.70 -9.87
CA HIS A 141 1.55 -3.53 -9.67
C HIS A 141 1.94 -2.04 -9.82
N PRO A 142 2.76 -1.47 -8.92
CA PRO A 142 3.11 -0.05 -8.96
C PRO A 142 4.00 0.35 -10.15
N ASN A 143 4.78 -0.59 -10.69
CA ASN A 143 5.52 -0.39 -11.95
C ASN A 143 4.56 -0.36 -13.16
N PRO A 144 4.52 0.74 -13.95
CA PRO A 144 3.67 0.86 -15.14
C PRO A 144 3.85 -0.27 -16.17
N ASN A 145 5.08 -0.79 -16.30
CA ASN A 145 5.43 -1.90 -17.19
C ASN A 145 4.85 -3.25 -16.72
N ASN A 146 4.17 -3.30 -15.58
CA ASN A 146 3.50 -4.49 -15.05
C ASN A 146 2.05 -4.16 -14.62
N SER A 147 1.46 -3.10 -15.17
CA SER A 147 0.12 -2.61 -14.79
C SER A 147 -1.02 -3.61 -15.01
N ASP A 148 -0.82 -4.63 -15.86
CA ASP A 148 -1.76 -5.75 -16.07
C ASP A 148 -1.74 -6.80 -14.95
N ARG A 149 -0.82 -6.65 -13.98
CA ARG A 149 -0.63 -7.59 -12.88
C ARG A 149 -1.21 -7.07 -11.58
N PHE A 150 -1.76 -8.01 -10.84
CA PHE A 150 -2.44 -7.79 -9.58
C PHE A 150 -1.86 -8.70 -8.53
N PHE A 151 -1.70 -8.18 -7.32
CA PHE A 151 -1.22 -9.00 -6.23
C PHE A 151 -2.32 -9.95 -5.78
N CYS A 152 -1.96 -11.23 -5.60
CA CYS A 152 -2.84 -12.25 -5.08
C CYS A 152 -2.15 -12.93 -3.89
N LEU A 153 -2.87 -12.97 -2.77
CA LEU A 153 -2.55 -13.77 -1.60
C LEU A 153 -3.59 -14.90 -1.52
N THR A 154 -3.17 -16.14 -1.77
CA THR A 154 -4.07 -17.29 -1.70
C THR A 154 -4.30 -17.73 -0.25
N LYS A 155 -5.34 -18.54 0.00
CA LYS A 155 -5.62 -19.11 1.33
C LYS A 155 -4.48 -19.99 1.84
N GLU A 156 -3.76 -20.63 0.92
CA GLU A 156 -2.56 -21.42 1.18
C GLU A 156 -1.31 -20.55 1.41
N GLY A 157 -1.47 -19.22 1.45
CA GLY A 157 -0.38 -18.28 1.67
C GLY A 157 0.52 -18.07 0.45
N ARG A 158 0.11 -18.49 -0.76
CA ARG A 158 0.91 -18.18 -1.97
C ARG A 158 0.77 -16.71 -2.31
N ARG A 159 1.91 -16.05 -2.53
CA ARG A 159 2.02 -14.61 -2.77
C ARG A 159 2.58 -14.41 -4.17
N SER A 160 1.79 -13.85 -5.08
CA SER A 160 2.23 -13.69 -6.47
C SER A 160 1.54 -12.54 -7.18
N TRP A 161 2.25 -11.96 -8.14
CA TRP A 161 1.69 -11.05 -9.13
C TRP A 161 1.08 -11.87 -10.28
N VAL A 162 -0.23 -11.75 -10.47
CA VAL A 162 -0.99 -12.53 -11.45
C VAL A 162 -1.71 -11.61 -12.44
N ILE A 163 -1.95 -12.07 -13.66
CA ILE A 163 -2.71 -11.31 -14.65
C ILE A 163 -4.22 -11.36 -14.38
N ALA A 164 -4.95 -10.39 -14.93
CA ALA A 164 -6.42 -10.36 -14.89
C ALA A 164 -7.07 -11.68 -15.35
N ALA A 165 -6.54 -12.34 -16.38
CA ALA A 165 -7.08 -13.62 -16.86
C ALA A 165 -6.94 -14.74 -15.81
N THR A 166 -5.81 -14.81 -15.10
CA THR A 166 -5.60 -15.77 -14.00
C THR A 166 -6.55 -15.47 -12.85
N LEU A 167 -6.73 -14.19 -12.53
CA LEU A 167 -7.69 -13.77 -11.51
C LEU A 167 -9.14 -14.15 -11.87
N GLN A 168 -9.52 -14.00 -13.13
CA GLN A 168 -10.84 -14.39 -13.62
C GLN A 168 -11.03 -15.90 -13.51
N LYS A 169 -10.01 -16.69 -13.90
CA LYS A 169 -10.02 -18.15 -13.73
C LYS A 169 -10.24 -18.55 -12.27
N TYR A 170 -9.51 -17.94 -11.33
CA TYR A 170 -9.70 -18.22 -9.90
C TYR A 170 -11.10 -17.86 -9.40
N GLN A 171 -11.70 -16.78 -9.91
CA GLN A 171 -13.08 -16.43 -9.57
C GLN A 171 -14.07 -17.48 -10.10
N THR A 172 -13.93 -17.89 -11.36
CA THR A 172 -14.80 -18.91 -11.95
C THR A 172 -14.68 -20.25 -11.23
N GLU A 173 -13.46 -20.66 -10.85
CA GLU A 173 -13.25 -21.89 -10.08
C GLU A 173 -13.83 -21.80 -8.67
N ALA A 174 -13.64 -20.67 -7.99
CA ALA A 174 -14.22 -20.43 -6.66
C ALA A 174 -15.75 -20.48 -6.70
N GLU A 175 -16.37 -19.88 -7.72
CA GLU A 175 -17.82 -19.88 -7.89
C GLU A 175 -18.35 -21.28 -8.21
N LYS A 176 -17.70 -22.02 -9.12
CA LYS A 176 -18.05 -23.42 -9.41
C LYS A 176 -18.01 -24.28 -8.14
N LYS A 177 -16.97 -24.12 -7.32
CA LYS A 177 -16.85 -24.86 -6.05
C LYS A 177 -17.94 -24.46 -5.05
N ARG A 178 -18.31 -23.18 -4.99
CA ARG A 178 -19.41 -22.68 -4.15
C ARG A 178 -20.74 -23.29 -4.57
N VAL A 179 -21.05 -23.28 -5.86
CA VAL A 179 -22.28 -23.87 -6.41
C VAL A 179 -22.32 -25.38 -6.20
N ALA A 180 -21.23 -26.10 -6.46
CA ALA A 180 -21.14 -27.54 -6.23
C ALA A 180 -21.31 -27.91 -4.75
N GLY A 181 -20.73 -27.14 -3.83
CA GLY A 181 -20.91 -27.34 -2.38
C GLY A 181 -22.35 -27.09 -1.91
N ILE A 182 -23.07 -26.16 -2.54
CA ILE A 182 -24.50 -25.93 -2.27
C ILE A 182 -25.35 -27.11 -2.78
N ILE A 183 -25.02 -27.67 -3.94
CA ILE A 183 -25.77 -28.80 -4.52
C ILE A 183 -25.60 -30.07 -3.68
N VAL A 184 -24.40 -30.34 -3.18
CA VAL A 184 -24.13 -31.52 -2.34
C VAL A 184 -24.88 -31.45 -1.00
N ASN A 185 -24.96 -30.26 -0.37
CA ASN A 185 -25.69 -30.10 0.88
C ASN A 185 -27.22 -30.20 0.75
N ASN A 186 -27.76 -30.11 -0.48
CA ASN A 186 -29.20 -30.20 -0.75
C ASN A 186 -29.64 -31.59 -1.25
N GLN A 187 -28.76 -32.60 -1.22
CA GLN A 187 -29.09 -33.98 -1.61
C GLN A 187 -29.14 -34.96 -0.43
N ASP A 188 -28.87 -34.50 0.80
CA ASP A 188 -28.87 -35.28 2.04
C ASP A 188 -30.07 -34.95 2.99
N GLU A 189 -31.11 -34.27 2.50
CA GLU A 189 -32.42 -34.12 3.17
C GLU A 189 -33.52 -34.88 2.41
#